data_AF-A0A9P0CE01-F1
#
_entry.id   AF-A0A9P0CE01-F1
#
_cell.length_a   1.000
_cell.length_b   1.000
_cell.length_c   1.000
_cell.angle_alpha   90.00
_cell.angle_beta   90.00
_cell.angle_gamma   90.00
#
_symmetry.space_group_name_H-M   'P 1'
#
loop_
_entity.id
_entity.type
_entity.pdbx_description
1 polymer ?
#
loop_
_entity_poly.entity_id
_entity_poly.type
_entity_poly.pdbx_seq_one_letter_code
_entity_poly.pdbx_strand_id
1 'polypeptide(L)'
;MRPTISLFCLVSCVFIFSNCNGQVKTKSISLSERVEQLSQMSFKRSVIKFNPQKFKDFVKATPRNYSVVIMFTAIAPARQCSICRQASEEFNIVANSHRYSATFNNDLFFVVLDFDGSADVFQWMKINTAPMFIHFPPKGKPKQKDTLDVQRVGFAAEAIAKWIHEQTDIQIRVFRPPNYSNSVAFLLVLCLLGGFLYLRRNNLDILYNKTLWGVAAVVSFTFPFCCSLKVYHSGSFRC
;
A
#
# COMPACT_ATOMS: atom_id res chain seq x y z
N MET A 1 66.53 13.23 -13.99
CA MET A 1 65.50 12.61 -14.89
C MET A 1 64.28 12.07 -14.12
N ARG A 2 63.76 12.78 -13.11
CA ARG A 2 62.55 12.37 -12.33
C ARG A 2 61.35 13.34 -12.35
N PRO A 3 61.44 14.64 -12.72
CA PRO A 3 60.28 15.53 -12.64
C PRO A 3 59.38 15.50 -13.89
N THR A 4 59.89 15.06 -15.05
CA THR A 4 59.15 15.08 -16.32
C THR A 4 58.10 13.98 -16.43
N ILE A 5 58.33 12.81 -15.81
CA ILE A 5 57.40 11.67 -15.84
C ILE A 5 56.19 11.92 -14.93
N SER A 6 56.41 12.57 -13.77
CA SER A 6 55.33 12.93 -12.84
C SER A 6 54.35 13.93 -13.45
N LEU A 7 54.86 14.91 -14.20
CA LEU A 7 54.04 15.92 -14.86
C LEU A 7 53.19 15.30 -16.00
N PHE A 8 53.75 14.34 -16.74
CA PHE A 8 53.04 13.66 -17.83
C PHE A 8 51.91 12.74 -17.32
N CYS A 9 52.11 12.07 -16.18
CA CYS A 9 51.07 11.29 -15.52
C CYS A 9 49.92 12.15 -14.99
N LEU A 10 50.23 13.31 -14.39
CA LEU A 10 49.19 14.24 -13.91
C LEU A 10 48.36 14.81 -15.06
N VAL A 11 49.01 15.18 -16.17
CA VAL A 11 48.29 15.70 -17.35
C VAL A 11 47.41 14.61 -18.00
N SER A 12 47.90 13.37 -18.11
CA SER A 12 47.06 12.26 -18.61
C SER A 12 45.87 11.95 -17.69
N CYS A 13 46.04 11.99 -16.37
CA CYS A 13 44.92 11.81 -15.44
C CYS A 13 43.85 12.90 -15.60
N VAL A 14 44.25 14.17 -15.76
CA VAL A 14 43.30 15.29 -15.96
C VAL A 14 42.53 15.16 -17.29
N PHE A 15 43.17 14.65 -18.34
CA PHE A 15 42.50 14.36 -19.62
C PHE A 15 41.51 13.19 -19.54
N ILE A 16 41.78 12.18 -18.71
CA ILE A 16 40.85 11.07 -18.46
C ILE A 16 39.64 11.55 -17.63
N PHE A 17 39.84 12.41 -16.63
CA PHE A 17 38.74 12.98 -15.85
C PHE A 17 37.84 13.91 -16.67
N SER A 18 38.40 14.71 -17.58
CA SER A 18 37.62 15.64 -18.41
C SER A 18 36.71 14.94 -19.45
N ASN A 19 37.07 13.73 -19.90
CA ASN A 19 36.26 12.96 -20.84
C ASN A 19 35.20 12.08 -20.16
N CYS A 20 35.15 12.03 -18.82
CA CYS A 20 34.09 11.36 -18.07
C CYS A 20 32.89 12.28 -17.81
N ASN A 21 32.68 13.29 -18.66
CA ASN A 21 31.41 14.00 -18.72
C ASN A 21 30.45 13.18 -19.59
N GLY A 22 30.02 12.04 -19.03
CA GLY A 22 28.97 11.22 -19.61
C GLY A 22 27.77 12.11 -19.87
N GLN A 23 27.42 12.28 -21.15
CA GLN A 23 26.22 12.99 -21.55
C GLN A 23 25.03 12.39 -20.78
N VAL A 24 24.48 13.17 -19.83
CA VAL A 24 23.15 12.92 -19.27
C VAL A 24 22.17 13.21 -20.39
N LYS A 25 22.07 12.28 -21.34
CA LYS A 25 20.96 12.22 -22.28
C LYS A 25 19.74 11.96 -21.41
N THR A 26 18.84 12.93 -21.34
CA THR A 26 17.45 12.73 -20.90
C THR A 26 16.85 11.62 -21.77
N LYS A 27 17.06 10.37 -21.37
CA LYS A 27 16.56 9.19 -22.06
C LYS A 27 15.04 9.26 -21.96
N SER A 28 14.36 9.49 -23.07
CA SER A 28 12.93 9.23 -23.16
C SER A 28 12.72 7.74 -22.89
N ILE A 29 12.29 7.41 -21.67
CA ILE A 29 12.03 6.03 -21.25
C ILE A 29 11.03 5.42 -22.25
N SER A 30 11.42 4.32 -22.87
CA SER A 30 10.57 3.62 -23.83
C SER A 30 9.32 3.03 -23.15
N LEU A 31 8.23 2.81 -23.90
CA LEU A 31 6.98 2.30 -23.32
C LEU A 31 7.19 0.95 -22.61
N SER A 32 7.94 0.04 -23.23
CA SER A 32 8.27 -1.27 -22.67
C SER A 32 9.07 -1.15 -21.38
N GLU A 33 10.07 -0.27 -21.36
CA GLU A 33 10.89 -0.01 -20.16
C GLU A 33 10.06 0.59 -19.02
N ARG A 34 9.08 1.46 -19.31
CA ARG A 34 8.15 1.97 -18.29
C ARG A 34 7.31 0.85 -17.68
N VAL A 35 6.72 -0.01 -18.52
CA VAL A 35 5.89 -1.12 -18.06
C VAL A 35 6.72 -2.11 -17.24
N GLU A 36 7.93 -2.42 -17.68
CA GLU A 36 8.84 -3.30 -16.95
C GLU A 36 9.21 -2.70 -15.58
N GLN A 37 9.57 -1.42 -15.52
CA GLN A 37 9.84 -0.73 -14.26
C GLN A 37 8.63 -0.72 -13.32
N LEU A 38 7.43 -0.47 -13.84
CA LEU A 38 6.18 -0.53 -13.06
C LEU A 38 5.90 -1.94 -12.55
N SER A 39 6.09 -2.96 -13.38
CA SER A 39 5.91 -4.36 -13.01
C SER A 39 6.91 -4.78 -11.92
N GLN A 40 8.18 -4.40 -12.05
CA GLN A 40 9.21 -4.64 -11.04
C GLN A 40 8.88 -3.95 -9.70
N MET A 41 8.37 -2.71 -9.74
CA MET A 41 7.92 -2.00 -8.54
C MET A 41 6.68 -2.67 -7.91
N SER A 42 5.72 -3.10 -8.74
CA SER A 42 4.51 -3.81 -8.30
C SER A 42 4.81 -5.17 -7.67
N PHE A 43 5.83 -5.87 -8.19
CA PHE A 43 6.27 -7.14 -7.62
C PHE A 43 6.84 -6.96 -6.20
N LYS A 44 7.54 -5.85 -5.95
CA LYS A 44 8.06 -5.51 -4.62
C LYS A 44 6.95 -5.07 -3.65
N ARG A 45 5.97 -4.31 -4.12
CA ARG A 45 4.86 -3.78 -3.31
C ARG A 45 3.58 -3.71 -4.14
N SER A 46 2.47 -4.21 -3.62
CA SER A 46 1.17 -4.14 -4.29
C SER A 46 0.71 -2.71 -4.60
N VAL A 47 1.00 -1.77 -3.69
CA VAL A 47 0.78 -0.33 -3.89
C VAL A 47 2.11 0.40 -4.02
N ILE A 48 2.30 1.11 -5.14
CA ILE A 48 3.54 1.82 -5.46
C ILE A 48 3.44 3.27 -4.97
N LYS A 49 4.40 3.72 -4.13
CA LYS A 49 4.47 5.14 -3.74
C LYS A 49 5.15 5.97 -4.83
N PHE A 50 4.47 7.00 -5.32
CA PHE A 50 5.01 7.91 -6.31
C PHE A 50 5.52 9.22 -5.68
N ASN A 51 6.47 9.82 -6.40
CA ASN A 51 6.96 11.17 -6.22
C ASN A 51 6.46 12.04 -7.40
N PRO A 52 6.57 13.37 -7.36
CA PRO A 52 6.11 14.24 -8.45
C PRO A 52 6.74 13.93 -9.81
N GLN A 53 8.03 13.55 -9.83
CA GLN A 53 8.74 13.14 -11.04
C GLN A 53 8.17 11.84 -11.60
N LYS A 54 8.05 10.80 -10.76
CA LYS A 54 7.43 9.51 -11.16
C LYS A 54 6.00 9.70 -11.68
N PHE A 55 5.22 10.60 -11.07
CA PHE A 55 3.88 10.92 -11.57
C PHE A 55 3.92 11.50 -13.00
N LYS A 56 4.86 12.42 -13.29
CA LYS A 56 5.03 12.94 -14.65
C LYS A 56 5.45 11.84 -15.62
N ASP A 57 6.41 11.01 -15.24
CA ASP A 57 7.03 10.02 -16.13
C ASP A 57 6.14 8.80 -16.41
N PHE A 58 5.38 8.33 -15.42
CA PHE A 58 4.55 7.11 -15.55
C PHE A 58 3.06 7.40 -15.76
N VAL A 59 2.55 8.56 -15.34
CA VAL A 59 1.10 8.89 -15.40
C VAL A 59 0.80 9.97 -16.43
N LYS A 60 1.56 11.08 -16.46
CA LYS A 60 1.28 12.16 -17.43
C LYS A 60 1.89 11.90 -18.79
N ALA A 61 3.07 11.29 -18.84
CA ALA A 61 3.76 11.01 -20.09
C ALA A 61 2.91 10.08 -20.97
N THR A 62 3.01 10.32 -22.28
CA THR A 62 2.45 9.45 -23.32
C THR A 62 3.61 8.85 -24.11
N PRO A 63 3.43 7.72 -24.82
CA PRO A 63 2.24 6.85 -24.85
C PRO A 63 2.09 5.98 -23.59
N ARG A 64 0.89 5.42 -23.33
CA ARG A 64 0.61 4.43 -22.28
C ARG A 64 -0.32 3.33 -22.82
N ASN A 65 -0.08 2.09 -22.39
CA ASN A 65 -0.93 0.93 -22.66
C ASN A 65 -1.48 0.29 -21.36
N TYR A 66 -1.27 0.96 -20.23
CA TYR A 66 -1.70 0.52 -18.91
C TYR A 66 -2.57 1.59 -18.24
N SER A 67 -3.49 1.14 -17.41
CA SER A 67 -4.34 1.91 -16.51
C SER A 67 -3.64 2.08 -15.16
N VAL A 68 -3.77 3.26 -14.56
CA VAL A 68 -3.21 3.53 -13.24
C VAL A 68 -4.32 4.04 -12.32
N VAL A 69 -4.51 3.37 -11.19
CA VAL A 69 -5.43 3.81 -10.14
C VAL A 69 -4.60 4.45 -9.04
N ILE A 70 -4.89 5.73 -8.77
CA ILE A 70 -4.11 6.54 -7.83
C ILE A 70 -4.97 6.93 -6.65
N MET A 71 -4.49 6.63 -5.45
CA MET A 71 -5.00 7.18 -4.20
C MET A 71 -4.20 8.42 -3.80
N PHE A 72 -4.86 9.56 -3.76
CA PHE A 72 -4.35 10.80 -3.16
C PHE A 72 -4.68 10.80 -1.68
N THR A 73 -3.66 10.90 -0.83
CA THR A 73 -3.79 10.74 0.60
C THR A 73 -2.86 11.68 1.38
N ALA A 74 -3.08 11.79 2.69
CA ALA A 74 -2.26 12.55 3.62
C ALA A 74 -2.13 11.74 4.93
N ILE A 75 -1.27 10.71 4.92
CA ILE A 75 -1.19 9.73 6.02
C ILE A 75 -0.19 10.17 7.10
N ALA A 76 0.65 11.17 6.83
CA ALA A 76 1.63 11.63 7.80
C ALA A 76 0.96 11.99 9.13
N PRO A 77 1.56 11.59 10.28
CA PRO A 77 0.94 11.80 11.59
C PRO A 77 0.72 13.29 11.91
N ALA A 78 1.54 14.18 11.34
CA ALA A 78 1.38 15.63 11.43
C ALA A 78 0.05 16.15 10.87
N ARG A 79 -0.59 15.41 9.96
CA ARG A 79 -1.88 15.77 9.33
C ARG A 79 -3.10 15.25 10.08
N GLN A 80 -2.91 14.32 11.03
CA GLN A 80 -3.97 13.73 11.86
C GLN A 80 -5.19 13.19 11.07
N CYS A 81 -4.99 12.75 9.82
CA CYS A 81 -6.07 12.25 8.96
C CYS A 81 -6.40 10.77 9.26
N SER A 82 -7.32 10.52 10.18
CA SER A 82 -7.76 9.16 10.54
C SER A 82 -8.42 8.41 9.38
N ILE A 83 -9.20 9.14 8.56
CA ILE A 83 -9.90 8.60 7.39
C ILE A 83 -8.92 8.20 6.28
N CYS A 84 -7.83 8.94 6.10
CA CYS A 84 -6.77 8.63 5.13
C CYS A 84 -6.09 7.29 5.47
N ARG A 85 -5.89 7.02 6.77
CA ARG A 85 -5.30 5.74 7.23
C ARG A 85 -6.24 4.57 6.96
N GLN A 86 -7.54 4.74 7.25
CA GLN A 86 -8.57 3.74 6.96
C GLN A 86 -8.66 3.43 5.46
N ALA A 87 -8.79 4.48 4.64
CA ALA A 87 -8.87 4.33 3.19
C ALA A 87 -7.60 3.70 2.60
N SER A 88 -6.42 4.00 3.16
CA SER A 88 -5.18 3.36 2.75
C SER A 88 -5.12 1.87 3.07
N GLU A 89 -5.67 1.43 4.20
CA GLU A 89 -5.76 0.01 4.55
C GLU A 89 -6.65 -0.72 3.53
N GLU A 90 -7.85 -0.19 3.24
CA GLU A 90 -8.77 -0.74 2.25
C GLU A 90 -8.16 -0.78 0.83
N PHE A 91 -7.48 0.29 0.43
CA PHE A 91 -6.80 0.35 -0.87
C PHE A 91 -5.68 -0.71 -1.01
N ASN A 92 -4.93 -0.95 0.06
CA ASN A 92 -3.93 -2.02 0.08
C ASN A 92 -4.57 -3.41 -0.05
N ILE A 93 -5.74 -3.63 0.56
CA ILE A 93 -6.48 -4.91 0.42
C ILE A 93 -6.86 -5.14 -1.04
N VAL A 94 -7.40 -4.14 -1.73
CA VAL A 94 -7.75 -4.25 -3.16
C VAL A 94 -6.53 -4.53 -4.01
N ALA A 95 -5.43 -3.80 -3.80
CA ALA A 95 -4.19 -3.98 -4.56
C ALA A 95 -3.57 -5.37 -4.35
N ASN A 96 -3.57 -5.87 -3.11
CA ASN A 96 -3.15 -7.24 -2.80
C ASN A 96 -4.07 -8.27 -3.45
N SER A 97 -5.38 -8.05 -3.40
CA SER A 97 -6.37 -8.94 -4.02
C SER A 97 -6.20 -9.03 -5.54
N HIS A 98 -5.89 -7.91 -6.21
CA HIS A 98 -5.54 -7.91 -7.63
C HIS A 98 -4.28 -8.72 -7.92
N ARG A 99 -3.22 -8.55 -7.11
CA ARG A 99 -1.96 -9.29 -7.24
C ARG A 99 -2.14 -10.81 -7.14
N TYR A 100 -3.05 -11.28 -6.28
CA TYR A 100 -3.34 -12.70 -6.11
C TYR A 100 -4.54 -13.19 -6.95
N SER A 101 -5.11 -12.34 -7.80
CA SER A 101 -6.22 -12.71 -8.65
C SER A 101 -5.76 -13.64 -9.77
N ALA A 102 -6.62 -14.57 -10.17
CA ALA A 102 -6.39 -15.43 -11.33
C ALA A 102 -6.33 -14.63 -12.65
N THR A 103 -6.93 -13.43 -12.68
CA THR A 103 -6.95 -12.52 -13.83
C THR A 103 -5.87 -11.43 -13.73
N PHE A 104 -4.73 -11.73 -13.09
CA PHE A 104 -3.66 -10.76 -12.93
C PHE A 104 -3.02 -10.42 -14.29
N ASN A 105 -3.14 -9.15 -14.69
CA ASN A 105 -2.54 -8.60 -15.90
C ASN A 105 -1.66 -7.39 -15.55
N ASN A 106 -0.59 -7.16 -16.33
CA ASN A 106 0.29 -5.99 -16.18
C ASN A 106 -0.31 -4.69 -16.78
N ASP A 107 -1.64 -4.63 -16.87
CA ASP A 107 -2.38 -3.51 -17.48
C ASP A 107 -2.97 -2.58 -16.41
N LEU A 108 -2.95 -2.96 -15.13
CA LEU A 108 -3.50 -2.18 -14.04
C LEU A 108 -2.48 -2.05 -12.90
N PHE A 109 -2.14 -0.80 -12.56
CA PHE A 109 -1.20 -0.49 -11.48
C PHE A 109 -1.84 0.36 -10.39
N PHE A 110 -1.57 0.00 -9.13
CA PHE A 110 -2.06 0.71 -7.95
C PHE A 110 -0.95 1.62 -7.40
N VAL A 111 -1.29 2.88 -7.21
CA VAL A 111 -0.34 3.92 -6.82
C VAL A 111 -0.89 4.74 -5.67
N VAL A 112 -0.01 5.16 -4.76
CA VAL A 112 -0.33 6.15 -3.73
C VAL A 112 0.52 7.41 -3.88
N LEU A 113 -0.13 8.56 -3.77
CA LEU A 113 0.48 9.87 -3.69
C LEU A 113 0.17 10.48 -2.33
N ASP A 114 1.22 10.75 -1.58
CA ASP A 114 1.14 11.33 -0.24
C ASP A 114 1.38 12.83 -0.33
N PHE A 115 0.55 13.64 0.33
CA PHE A 115 0.60 15.10 0.26
C PHE A 115 1.99 15.65 0.61
N ASP A 116 2.60 15.18 1.70
CA ASP A 116 3.87 15.72 2.17
C ASP A 116 5.05 15.39 1.23
N GLY A 117 4.95 14.33 0.43
CA GLY A 117 5.95 13.98 -0.58
C GLY A 117 5.64 14.47 -1.99
N SER A 118 4.43 15.00 -2.24
CA SER A 118 3.95 15.31 -3.58
C SER A 118 2.98 16.49 -3.66
N ALA A 119 3.15 17.51 -2.80
CA ALA A 119 2.27 18.68 -2.72
C ALA A 119 2.04 19.36 -4.10
N ASP A 120 3.08 19.44 -4.93
CA ASP A 120 2.98 19.99 -6.29
C ASP A 120 1.92 19.28 -7.15
N VAL A 121 1.81 17.96 -7.02
CA VAL A 121 0.84 17.16 -7.78
C VAL A 121 -0.58 17.46 -7.33
N PHE A 122 -0.80 17.64 -6.02
CA PHE A 122 -2.10 18.04 -5.48
C PHE A 122 -2.52 19.41 -6.01
N GLN A 123 -1.57 20.36 -6.09
CA GLN A 123 -1.81 21.68 -6.67
C GLN A 123 -2.11 21.62 -8.17
N TRP A 124 -1.32 20.86 -8.96
CA TRP A 124 -1.54 20.72 -10.41
C TRP A 124 -2.87 20.03 -10.75
N MET A 125 -3.30 19.09 -9.92
CA MET A 125 -4.57 18.38 -10.08
C MET A 125 -5.74 19.09 -9.40
N LYS A 126 -5.48 20.21 -8.69
CA LYS A 126 -6.48 20.99 -7.92
C LYS A 126 -7.25 20.14 -6.90
N ILE A 127 -6.55 19.25 -6.21
CA ILE A 127 -7.10 18.38 -5.17
C ILE A 127 -6.86 19.05 -3.81
N ASN A 128 -7.95 19.44 -3.15
CA ASN A 128 -7.90 20.11 -1.84
C ASN A 128 -8.34 19.19 -0.69
N THR A 129 -8.84 17.99 -0.99
CA THR A 129 -9.38 17.04 -0.02
C THR A 129 -8.74 15.66 -0.20
N ALA A 130 -8.59 14.93 0.90
CA ALA A 130 -8.10 13.56 0.92
C ALA A 130 -8.96 12.70 1.86
N PRO A 131 -9.13 11.39 1.62
CA PRO A 131 -8.61 10.62 0.49
C PRO A 131 -9.43 10.82 -0.80
N MET A 132 -8.76 10.79 -1.95
CA MET A 132 -9.39 10.86 -3.28
C MET A 132 -8.82 9.75 -4.17
N PHE A 133 -9.67 9.06 -4.93
CA PHE A 133 -9.24 8.02 -5.86
C PHE A 133 -9.56 8.42 -7.29
N ILE A 134 -8.54 8.36 -8.17
CA ILE A 134 -8.67 8.72 -9.58
C ILE A 134 -8.06 7.61 -10.43
N HIS A 135 -8.83 7.18 -11.42
CA HIS A 135 -8.39 6.29 -12.48
C HIS A 135 -7.83 7.10 -13.64
N PHE A 136 -6.63 6.74 -14.09
CA PHE A 136 -6.01 7.29 -15.29
C PHE A 136 -6.05 6.24 -16.39
N PRO A 137 -6.89 6.43 -17.43
CA PRO A 137 -6.98 5.49 -18.53
C PRO A 137 -5.67 5.48 -19.36
N PRO A 138 -5.43 4.39 -20.12
CA PRO A 138 -4.24 4.26 -20.96
C PRO A 138 -4.24 5.32 -22.08
N LYS A 139 -5.43 5.72 -22.55
CA LYS A 139 -5.61 6.73 -23.59
C LYS A 139 -6.44 7.90 -23.07
N GLY A 140 -5.97 9.11 -23.32
CA GLY A 140 -6.68 10.34 -22.97
C GLY A 140 -6.41 10.85 -21.56
N LYS A 141 -7.21 11.86 -21.18
CA LYS A 141 -7.21 12.47 -19.83
C LYS A 141 -8.32 11.83 -18.99
N PRO A 142 -8.15 11.74 -17.66
CA PRO A 142 -9.21 11.27 -16.78
C PRO A 142 -10.44 12.17 -16.88
N LYS A 143 -11.61 11.57 -16.97
CA LYS A 143 -12.92 12.24 -16.94
C LYS A 143 -13.40 12.34 -15.49
N GLN A 144 -14.46 13.12 -15.23
CA GLN A 144 -15.05 13.16 -13.88
C GLN A 144 -15.59 11.81 -13.40
N LYS A 145 -16.04 10.94 -14.32
CA LYS A 145 -16.48 9.57 -14.02
C LYS A 145 -15.33 8.65 -13.57
N ASP A 146 -14.09 9.01 -13.94
CA ASP A 146 -12.88 8.31 -13.51
C ASP A 146 -12.43 8.74 -12.09
N THR A 147 -13.22 9.55 -11.38
CA THR A 147 -13.00 9.88 -9.97
C THR A 147 -14.03 9.14 -9.12
N LEU A 148 -13.58 8.40 -8.11
CA LEU A 148 -14.48 7.75 -7.17
C LEU A 148 -15.13 8.79 -6.25
N ASP A 149 -16.46 8.77 -6.20
CA ASP A 149 -17.24 9.54 -5.23
C ASP A 149 -17.26 8.82 -3.87
N VAL A 150 -16.23 9.11 -3.07
CA VAL A 150 -16.04 8.52 -1.73
C VAL A 150 -17.17 8.93 -0.77
N GLN A 151 -17.80 10.09 -0.96
CA GLN A 151 -18.86 10.57 -0.07
C GLN A 151 -20.14 9.76 -0.22
N ARG A 152 -20.48 9.38 -1.46
CA ARG A 152 -21.70 8.62 -1.76
C ARG A 152 -21.53 7.12 -1.61
N VAL A 153 -20.40 6.58 -2.05
CA VAL A 153 -20.18 5.12 -2.15
C VAL A 153 -19.37 4.58 -0.97
N GLY A 154 -18.55 5.42 -0.34
CA GLY A 154 -17.58 5.00 0.67
C GLY A 154 -16.24 4.55 0.05
N PHE A 155 -15.35 4.08 0.92
CA PHE A 155 -13.97 3.67 0.58
C PHE A 155 -13.69 2.21 0.97
N ALA A 156 -14.73 1.39 1.15
CA ALA A 156 -14.58 -0.04 1.38
C ALA A 156 -13.93 -0.72 0.17
N ALA A 157 -13.09 -1.73 0.40
CA ALA A 157 -12.36 -2.43 -0.64
C ALA A 157 -13.27 -2.98 -1.75
N GLU A 158 -14.44 -3.52 -1.40
CA GLU A 158 -15.42 -4.05 -2.36
C GLU A 158 -15.99 -2.95 -3.26
N ALA A 159 -16.21 -1.77 -2.69
CA ALA A 159 -16.72 -0.62 -3.43
C ALA A 159 -15.68 -0.05 -4.40
N ILE A 160 -14.42 0.05 -3.96
CA ILE A 160 -13.29 0.43 -4.83
C ILE A 160 -13.11 -0.60 -5.95
N ALA A 161 -13.14 -1.90 -5.64
CA ALA A 161 -13.02 -2.96 -6.64
C ALA A 161 -14.15 -2.91 -7.68
N LYS A 162 -15.40 -2.67 -7.25
CA LYS A 162 -16.54 -2.49 -8.15
C LYS A 162 -16.36 -1.29 -9.06
N TRP A 163 -15.95 -0.14 -8.51
CA TRP A 163 -15.67 1.05 -9.31
C TRP A 163 -14.55 0.83 -10.33
N ILE A 164 -13.46 0.14 -9.95
CA ILE A 164 -12.38 -0.21 -10.88
C ILE A 164 -12.89 -1.11 -12.01
N HIS A 165 -13.75 -2.08 -11.69
CA HIS A 165 -14.36 -2.94 -12.70
C HIS A 165 -15.23 -2.12 -13.68
N GLU A 166 -16.01 -1.15 -13.19
CA GLU A 166 -16.80 -0.25 -14.06
C GLU A 166 -15.93 0.62 -14.99
N GLN A 167 -14.70 0.98 -14.59
CA GLN A 167 -13.80 1.81 -15.41
C GLN A 167 -12.85 1.01 -16.32
N THR A 168 -12.42 -0.18 -15.89
CA THR A 168 -11.35 -0.96 -16.56
C THR A 168 -11.81 -2.31 -17.09
N ASP A 169 -13.04 -2.74 -16.79
CA ASP A 169 -13.60 -4.07 -17.07
C ASP A 169 -12.87 -5.23 -16.37
N ILE A 170 -11.87 -4.94 -15.52
CA ILE A 170 -11.12 -5.93 -14.76
C ILE A 170 -11.85 -6.28 -13.47
N GLN A 171 -12.28 -7.53 -13.33
CA GLN A 171 -12.97 -8.00 -12.12
C GLN A 171 -11.96 -8.40 -11.02
N ILE A 172 -11.95 -7.66 -9.91
CA ILE A 172 -11.11 -7.96 -8.74
C ILE A 172 -11.99 -8.55 -7.64
N ARG A 173 -11.69 -9.80 -7.23
CA ARG A 173 -12.32 -10.43 -6.06
C ARG A 173 -11.54 -10.06 -4.81
N VAL A 174 -12.17 -9.33 -3.90
CA VAL A 174 -11.51 -8.82 -2.68
C VAL A 174 -11.35 -9.94 -1.66
N PHE A 175 -10.12 -10.19 -1.23
CA PHE A 175 -9.79 -11.09 -0.14
C PHE A 175 -9.23 -10.29 1.04
N ARG A 176 -9.98 -10.29 2.17
CA ARG A 176 -9.53 -9.61 3.39
C ARG A 176 -8.55 -10.52 4.14
N PRO A 177 -7.31 -10.08 4.43
CA PRO A 177 -6.37 -10.89 5.17
C PRO A 177 -6.91 -11.14 6.60
N PRO A 178 -6.86 -12.38 7.11
CA PRO A 178 -7.29 -12.66 8.47
C PRO A 178 -6.41 -11.89 9.47
N ASN A 179 -7.05 -11.15 10.39
CA ASN A 179 -6.35 -10.42 11.44
C ASN A 179 -5.86 -11.39 12.53
N TYR A 180 -4.59 -11.79 12.46
CA TYR A 180 -3.97 -12.68 13.45
C TYR A 180 -3.70 -12.04 14.81
N SER A 181 -3.84 -10.71 14.94
CA SER A 181 -3.59 -9.97 16.19
C SER A 181 -4.35 -10.57 17.38
N ASN A 182 -5.61 -10.97 17.15
CA ASN A 182 -6.46 -11.52 18.21
C ASN A 182 -6.05 -12.96 18.56
N SER A 183 -5.67 -13.77 17.58
CA SER A 183 -5.15 -15.13 17.81
C SER A 183 -3.83 -15.11 18.58
N VAL A 184 -2.94 -14.16 18.26
CA VAL A 184 -1.67 -13.97 18.98
C VAL A 184 -1.91 -13.45 20.40
N ALA A 185 -2.81 -12.49 20.59
CA ALA A 185 -3.19 -12.01 21.93
C ALA A 185 -3.78 -13.14 22.80
N PHE A 186 -4.64 -13.97 22.21
CA PHE A 186 -5.19 -15.14 22.91
C PHE A 186 -4.10 -16.15 23.30
N LEU A 187 -3.19 -16.48 22.38
CA LEU A 187 -2.04 -17.34 22.68
C LEU A 187 -1.18 -16.76 23.82
N LEU A 188 -0.94 -15.46 23.81
CA LEU A 188 -0.16 -14.78 24.84
C LEU A 188 -0.84 -14.87 26.21
N VAL A 189 -2.16 -14.67 26.28
CA VAL A 189 -2.94 -14.83 27.52
C VAL A 189 -2.84 -16.27 28.03
N LEU A 190 -2.96 -17.27 27.16
CA LEU A 190 -2.80 -18.68 27.55
C LEU A 190 -1.39 -18.98 28.07
N CYS A 191 -0.34 -18.44 27.44
CA CYS A 191 1.04 -18.59 27.91
C CYS A 191 1.25 -17.93 29.28
N LEU A 192 0.67 -16.74 29.52
CA LEU A 192 0.75 -16.06 30.82
C LEU A 192 0.01 -16.83 31.91
N LEU A 193 -1.19 -17.36 31.61
CA LEU A 193 -1.95 -18.21 32.54
C LEU A 193 -1.19 -19.51 32.84
N GLY A 194 -0.65 -20.17 31.82
CA GLY A 194 0.16 -21.38 31.98
C GLY A 194 1.44 -21.14 32.79
N GLY A 195 2.15 -20.04 32.52
CA GLY A 195 3.33 -19.63 33.27
C GLY A 195 3.00 -19.28 34.73
N PHE A 196 1.90 -18.57 34.97
CA PHE A 196 1.43 -18.25 36.32
C PHE A 196 1.08 -19.51 37.12
N LEU A 197 0.37 -20.46 36.49
CA LEU A 197 0.06 -21.77 37.10
C LEU A 197 1.32 -22.60 37.38
N TYR A 198 2.32 -22.52 36.49
CA TYR A 198 3.61 -23.20 36.69
C TYR A 198 4.36 -22.65 37.91
N LEU A 199 4.41 -21.32 38.09
CA LEU A 199 5.05 -20.69 39.25
C LEU A 199 4.28 -20.94 40.56
N ARG A 200 2.95 -21.07 40.51
CA ARG A 200 2.08 -21.33 41.68
C ARG A 200 1.73 -22.81 41.87
N ARG A 201 2.53 -23.74 41.32
CA ARG A 201 2.25 -25.19 41.33
C ARG A 201 1.94 -25.80 42.70
N ASN A 202 2.41 -25.19 43.79
CA ASN A 202 2.19 -25.67 45.16
C ASN A 202 0.83 -25.23 45.77
N ASN A 203 0.14 -24.24 45.19
CA ASN A 203 -1.16 -23.74 45.65
C ASN A 203 -2.24 -24.01 44.58
N LEU A 204 -2.65 -25.28 44.45
CA LEU A 204 -3.61 -25.75 43.44
C LEU A 204 -5.08 -25.34 43.73
N ASP A 205 -5.36 -24.64 44.83
CA ASP A 205 -6.72 -24.19 45.20
C ASP A 205 -7.38 -23.33 44.10
N ILE A 206 -6.58 -22.61 43.31
CA ILE A 206 -7.04 -21.79 42.18
C ILE A 206 -7.63 -22.64 41.05
N LEU A 207 -7.09 -23.85 40.81
CA LEU A 207 -7.60 -24.76 39.77
C LEU A 207 -8.92 -25.42 40.16
N TYR A 208 -9.22 -25.52 41.46
CA TYR A 208 -10.46 -26.11 41.95
C TYR A 208 -11.62 -25.09 41.98
N ASN A 209 -11.35 -23.81 41.75
CA ASN A 209 -12.37 -22.78 41.77
C ASN A 209 -13.20 -22.79 40.48
N LYS A 210 -14.47 -23.22 40.60
CA LYS A 210 -15.44 -23.30 39.49
C LYS A 210 -15.72 -21.94 38.82
N THR A 211 -15.57 -20.82 39.54
CA THR A 211 -15.77 -19.49 38.94
C THR A 211 -14.68 -19.11 37.94
N LEU A 212 -13.44 -19.57 38.14
CA LEU A 212 -12.32 -19.33 37.22
C LEU A 212 -12.56 -20.00 35.86
N TRP A 213 -13.03 -21.25 35.88
CA TRP A 213 -13.39 -22.01 34.68
C TRP A 213 -14.58 -21.41 33.94
N GLY A 214 -15.55 -20.85 34.68
CA GLY A 214 -16.68 -20.12 34.10
C GLY A 214 -16.24 -18.88 33.33
N VAL A 215 -15.36 -18.05 33.92
CA VAL A 215 -14.82 -16.86 33.25
C VAL A 215 -13.95 -17.24 32.05
N ALA A 216 -13.09 -18.25 32.19
CA ALA A 216 -12.25 -18.73 31.10
C ALA A 216 -13.06 -19.26 29.91
N ALA A 217 -14.15 -19.98 30.16
CA ALA A 217 -15.07 -20.46 29.14
C ALA A 217 -15.77 -19.28 28.43
N VAL A 218 -16.33 -18.34 29.17
CA VAL A 218 -17.03 -17.17 28.58
C VAL A 218 -16.07 -16.35 27.71
N VAL A 219 -14.85 -16.09 28.18
CA VAL A 219 -13.83 -15.36 27.41
C VAL A 219 -13.44 -16.12 26.14
N SER A 220 -13.24 -17.45 26.24
CA SER A 220 -12.85 -18.28 25.10
C SER A 220 -13.95 -18.45 24.05
N PHE A 221 -15.23 -18.44 24.44
CA PHE A 221 -16.37 -18.55 23.51
C PHE A 221 -16.79 -17.22 22.90
N THR A 222 -16.68 -16.11 23.65
CA THR A 222 -17.08 -14.78 23.14
C THR A 222 -16.03 -14.18 22.20
N PHE A 223 -14.74 -14.47 22.37
CA PHE A 223 -13.68 -13.93 21.52
C PHE A 223 -13.82 -14.34 20.03
N PRO A 224 -14.04 -15.63 19.69
CA PRO A 224 -14.21 -16.07 18.30
C PRO A 224 -15.56 -15.64 17.69
N PHE A 225 -16.64 -15.68 18.48
CA PHE A 225 -17.99 -15.36 18.02
C PHE A 225 -18.22 -13.87 17.78
N CYS A 226 -17.67 -12.99 18.62
CA CYS A 226 -17.68 -11.54 18.38
C CYS A 226 -16.91 -11.19 17.10
N CYS A 227 -15.88 -11.97 16.77
CA CYS A 227 -15.08 -11.80 15.55
C CYS A 227 -15.82 -12.28 14.28
N SER A 228 -16.57 -13.40 14.34
CA SER A 228 -17.27 -13.94 13.17
C SER A 228 -18.60 -13.24 12.87
N LEU A 229 -19.35 -12.81 13.89
CA LEU A 229 -20.64 -12.15 13.70
C LEU A 229 -20.50 -10.71 13.19
N LYS A 230 -19.41 -10.01 13.57
CA LYS A 230 -19.16 -8.62 13.14
C LYS A 230 -18.59 -8.52 11.73
N VAL A 231 -17.94 -9.59 11.23
CA VAL A 231 -17.50 -9.74 9.83
C VAL A 231 -18.68 -9.82 8.87
N TYR A 232 -19.82 -10.39 9.28
CA TYR A 232 -20.99 -10.53 8.42
C TYR A 232 -21.85 -9.26 8.35
N HIS A 233 -21.90 -8.47 9.42
CA HIS A 233 -22.92 -7.41 9.56
C HIS A 233 -22.43 -5.97 9.36
N SER A 234 -21.12 -5.72 9.29
CA SER A 234 -20.58 -4.37 9.11
C SER A 234 -19.37 -4.39 8.19
N GLY A 235 -19.57 -4.02 6.92
CA GLY A 235 -18.52 -3.88 5.89
C GLY A 235 -17.40 -2.88 6.23
N SER A 236 -17.38 -2.33 7.43
CA SER A 236 -16.27 -1.66 8.08
C SER A 236 -16.39 -1.86 9.60
N PHE A 237 -15.33 -2.28 10.28
CA PHE A 237 -14.54 -1.41 11.16
C PHE A 237 -13.53 -2.22 11.99
N ARG A 238 -12.29 -1.70 11.94
CA ARG A 238 -11.20 -1.72 12.93
C ARG A 238 -11.52 -2.41 14.27
N CYS A 239 -10.63 -3.32 14.68
CA CYS A 239 -10.48 -3.78 16.07
C CYS A 239 -10.25 -2.59 17.02
#